data_AF-A0A0T9URL9-F1
#
_entry.id   AF-A0A0T9URL9-F1
#
_cell.length_a   1.000
_cell.length_b   1.000
_cell.length_c   1.000
_cell.angle_alpha   90.00
_cell.angle_beta   90.00
_cell.angle_gamma   90.00
#
_symmetry.space_group_name_H-M   'P 1'
#
loop_
_entity.id
_entity.type
_entity.pdbx_description
1 polymer ?
#
loop_
_entity_poly.entity_id
_entity_poly.type
_entity_poly.pdbx_seq_one_letter_code
_entity_poly.pdbx_strand_id
1 'polypeptide(L)'
;MTVQASLGGRRLLGGGTYLIPPSEILSLSVTVTPDVFPKLKKELTLNLNIHFDDSAVKQSVAFKPEGENTSRMTLYKWDNSLSTALNKLYPIMNIEGKTVQLMLSNIRIGETNSLTAQFWIDKE
;
A
#
# COMPACT_ATOMS: atom_id res chain seq x y z
N MET A 1 -1.11 -9.26 19.15
CA MET A 1 0.35 -9.48 18.96
C MET A 1 0.88 -8.29 18.18
N THR A 2 1.92 -7.63 18.69
CA THR A 2 2.55 -6.49 17.98
C THR A 2 3.82 -7.02 17.31
N VAL A 3 3.86 -7.01 15.98
CA VAL A 3 5.03 -7.46 15.22
C VAL A 3 5.91 -6.25 14.91
N GLN A 4 7.16 -6.28 15.38
CA GLN A 4 8.16 -5.28 15.01
C GLN A 4 9.08 -5.89 13.95
N ALA A 5 9.17 -5.24 12.79
CA ALA A 5 10.04 -5.67 11.70
C ALA A 5 10.80 -4.48 11.10
N SER A 6 11.95 -4.77 10.51
CA SER A 6 12.75 -3.78 9.80
C SER A 6 13.35 -4.30 8.52
N LEU A 7 13.41 -3.44 7.51
CA LEU A 7 13.86 -3.77 6.16
C LEU A 7 14.71 -2.64 5.57
N GLY A 8 16.02 -2.87 5.41
CA GLY A 8 16.92 -1.91 4.73
C GLY A 8 16.84 -0.48 5.26
N GLY A 9 16.89 -0.31 6.59
CA GLY A 9 16.76 1.01 7.22
C GLY A 9 15.32 1.49 7.39
N ARG A 10 14.31 0.64 7.22
CA ARG A 10 12.89 0.98 7.41
C ARG A 10 12.29 0.23 8.58
N ARG A 11 11.24 0.80 9.16
CA ARG A 11 10.39 0.18 10.18
C ARG A 11 9.03 -0.16 9.56
N LEU A 12 8.51 -1.34 9.87
CA LEU A 12 7.15 -1.73 9.49
C LEU A 12 6.14 -0.89 10.28
N LEU A 13 5.21 -0.24 9.59
CA LEU A 13 4.04 0.41 10.18
C LEU A 13 2.89 -0.58 10.36
N GLY A 14 2.74 -1.50 9.41
CA GLY A 14 1.72 -2.52 9.44
C GLY A 14 1.52 -3.16 8.07
N GLY A 15 0.63 -4.12 8.00
CA GLY A 15 0.30 -4.80 6.76
C GLY A 15 -0.73 -5.89 6.97
N GLY A 16 -1.24 -6.42 5.86
CA GLY A 16 -2.24 -7.47 5.87
C GLY A 16 -2.41 -8.09 4.50
N THR A 17 -3.10 -9.23 4.47
CA THR A 17 -3.55 -9.88 3.25
C THR A 17 -5.06 -9.80 3.18
N TYR A 18 -5.57 -9.37 2.02
CA TYR A 18 -6.96 -9.04 1.80
C TYR A 18 -7.48 -9.83 0.59
N LEU A 19 -8.66 -10.44 0.73
CA LEU A 19 -9.40 -11.02 -0.37
C LEU A 19 -10.36 -9.98 -0.94
N ILE A 20 -10.22 -9.68 -2.22
CA ILE A 20 -10.93 -8.59 -2.89
C ILE A 20 -11.70 -9.19 -4.08
N PRO A 21 -13.04 -9.28 -3.99
CA PRO A 21 -13.88 -9.75 -5.09
C PRO A 21 -13.79 -8.85 -6.34
N PRO A 22 -14.27 -9.33 -7.50
CA PRO A 22 -14.38 -8.51 -8.70
C PRO A 22 -15.21 -7.26 -8.45
N SER A 23 -14.83 -6.15 -9.09
CA SER A 23 -15.52 -4.84 -9.01
C SER A 23 -15.49 -4.14 -7.64
N GLU A 24 -14.98 -4.78 -6.59
CA GLU A 24 -14.82 -4.17 -5.27
C GLU A 24 -13.55 -3.31 -5.17
N ILE A 25 -13.60 -2.30 -4.30
CA ILE A 25 -12.49 -1.38 -4.04
C ILE A 25 -12.01 -1.61 -2.61
N LEU A 26 -10.74 -1.94 -2.44
CA LEU A 26 -10.14 -2.03 -1.12
C LEU A 26 -9.69 -0.63 -0.67
N SER A 27 -10.28 -0.12 0.42
CA SER A 27 -9.83 1.13 1.05
C SER A 27 -8.95 0.80 2.26
N LEU A 28 -7.69 1.23 2.24
CA LEU A 28 -6.75 1.08 3.34
C LEU A 28 -6.44 2.43 3.95
N SER A 29 -6.43 2.51 5.29
CA SER A 29 -6.02 3.70 6.03
C SER A 29 -4.73 3.42 6.80
N VAL A 30 -3.76 4.31 6.65
CA VAL A 30 -2.50 4.27 7.40
C VAL A 30 -2.43 5.49 8.28
N THR A 31 -2.49 5.28 9.59
CA THR A 31 -2.35 6.34 10.58
C THR A 31 -0.94 6.30 11.16
N VAL A 32 -0.24 7.42 11.06
CA VAL A 32 1.06 7.63 11.73
C VAL A 32 0.80 8.52 12.94
N THR A 33 1.19 8.03 14.12
CA THR A 33 1.06 8.75 15.39
C THR A 33 2.42 9.27 15.87
N PRO A 34 2.43 10.28 16.76
CA PRO A 34 3.67 10.78 17.36
C PRO A 34 4.49 9.71 18.09
N ASP A 35 3.87 8.65 18.61
CA ASP A 35 4.59 7.55 19.26
C ASP A 35 5.47 6.75 18.28
N VAL A 36 5.03 6.67 17.02
CA VAL A 36 5.79 6.02 15.94
C VAL A 36 6.77 7.00 15.31
N PHE A 37 6.42 8.29 15.27
CA PHE A 37 7.24 9.37 14.73
C PHE A 37 7.20 10.61 15.63
N PRO A 38 8.12 10.76 16.60
CA PRO A 38 8.06 11.81 17.62
C PRO A 38 8.11 13.26 17.12
N LYS A 39 8.53 13.47 15.86
CA LYS A 39 8.52 14.78 15.20
C LYS A 39 7.12 15.22 14.77
N LEU A 40 6.20 14.26 14.59
CA LEU A 40 4.82 14.52 14.20
C LEU A 40 4.10 15.34 15.29
N LYS A 41 3.59 16.53 14.92
CA LYS A 41 2.84 17.37 15.86
C LYS A 41 1.45 16.82 16.22
N LYS A 42 0.85 16.07 15.29
CA LYS A 42 -0.51 15.51 15.37
C LYS A 42 -0.54 14.23 14.55
N GLU A 43 -1.47 13.32 14.85
CA GLU A 43 -1.69 12.15 14.01
C GLU A 43 -1.98 12.54 12.54
N LEU A 44 -1.51 11.71 11.62
CA LEU A 44 -1.74 11.88 10.20
C LEU A 44 -2.28 10.57 9.64
N THR A 45 -3.44 10.62 8.97
CA THR A 45 -4.06 9.47 8.33
C THR A 45 -4.06 9.64 6.83
N LEU A 46 -3.51 8.65 6.11
CA LEU A 46 -3.59 8.52 4.67
C LEU A 46 -4.59 7.43 4.29
N ASN A 47 -5.47 7.72 3.33
CA ASN A 47 -6.36 6.75 2.73
C ASN A 47 -5.85 6.36 1.33
N LEU A 48 -5.81 5.07 1.06
CA LEU A 48 -5.41 4.48 -0.20
C LEU A 48 -6.53 3.57 -0.72
N ASN A 49 -7.15 3.97 -1.82
CA ASN A 49 -8.17 3.19 -2.51
C ASN A 49 -7.50 2.35 -3.61
N ILE A 50 -7.52 1.04 -3.48
CA ILE A 50 -6.88 0.11 -4.42
C ILE A 50 -7.94 -0.44 -5.37
N HIS A 51 -7.72 -0.21 -6.66
CA HIS A 51 -8.53 -0.68 -7.77
C HIS A 51 -7.75 -1.66 -8.63
N PHE A 52 -8.43 -2.67 -9.17
CA PHE A 52 -7.89 -3.55 -10.20
C PHE A 52 -8.50 -3.19 -11.55
N ASP A 53 -7.67 -3.13 -12.58
CA ASP A 53 -8.09 -2.93 -13.96
C ASP A 53 -7.41 -3.95 -14.87
N ASP A 54 -8.15 -4.99 -15.24
CA ASP A 54 -7.66 -6.07 -16.08
C ASP A 54 -7.74 -5.76 -17.58
N SER A 55 -8.36 -4.63 -17.96
CA SER A 55 -8.51 -4.24 -19.37
C SER A 55 -7.21 -3.78 -20.01
N ALA A 56 -6.19 -3.47 -19.20
CA ALA A 56 -4.91 -2.97 -19.68
C ALA A 56 -4.09 -4.04 -20.43
N VAL A 57 -3.33 -3.58 -21.43
CA VAL A 57 -2.47 -4.46 -22.24
C VAL A 57 -1.25 -4.94 -21.47
N LYS A 58 -0.72 -4.12 -20.54
CA LYS A 58 0.53 -4.37 -19.81
C LYS A 58 0.34 -4.22 -18.30
N GLN A 59 1.07 -5.05 -17.56
CA GLN A 59 1.14 -4.96 -16.11
C GLN A 59 1.77 -3.62 -15.70
N SER A 60 1.03 -2.82 -14.93
CA SER A 60 1.52 -1.53 -14.44
C SER A 60 0.74 -1.07 -13.20
N VAL A 61 1.15 0.06 -12.65
CA VAL A 61 0.51 0.68 -11.49
C VAL A 61 0.44 2.18 -11.75
N ALA A 62 -0.72 2.79 -11.52
CA ALA A 62 -0.85 4.24 -11.51
C ALA A 62 -1.43 4.74 -10.19
N PHE A 63 -1.11 6.00 -9.89
CA PHE A 63 -1.61 6.71 -8.72
C PHE A 63 -2.30 8.00 -9.16
N LYS A 64 -3.43 8.30 -8.53
CA LYS A 64 -4.16 9.54 -8.74
C LYS A 64 -4.64 10.09 -7.40
N PRO A 65 -4.34 11.35 -7.05
CA PRO A 65 -4.92 11.96 -5.86
C PRO A 65 -6.44 12.09 -6.01
N GLU A 66 -7.19 11.78 -4.95
CA GLU A 66 -8.67 11.84 -4.93
C GLU A 66 -9.23 12.80 -3.87
N GLY A 67 -8.38 13.47 -3.11
CA GLY A 67 -8.78 14.43 -2.10
C GLY A 67 -7.63 14.73 -1.15
N GLU A 68 -7.95 15.40 -0.04
CA GLU A 68 -6.98 15.62 1.03
C GLU A 68 -6.63 14.28 1.68
N ASN A 69 -5.34 13.94 1.71
CA ASN A 69 -4.80 12.69 2.26
C ASN A 69 -5.43 11.40 1.69
N THR A 70 -6.03 11.45 0.50
CA THR A 70 -6.66 10.30 -0.14
C THR A 70 -6.12 10.12 -1.56
N SER A 71 -5.71 8.89 -1.89
CA SER A 71 -5.15 8.53 -3.19
C SER A 71 -5.77 7.25 -3.73
N ARG A 72 -5.98 7.21 -5.04
CA ARG A 72 -6.33 6.00 -5.77
C ARG A 72 -5.08 5.38 -6.33
N MET A 73 -4.93 4.08 -6.10
CA MET A 73 -3.98 3.21 -6.74
C MET A 73 -4.72 2.26 -7.68
N THR A 74 -4.35 2.27 -8.95
CA THR A 74 -4.90 1.31 -9.92
C THR A 74 -3.81 0.31 -10.31
N LEU A 75 -4.10 -0.97 -10.08
CA LEU A 75 -3.29 -2.13 -10.45
C LEU A 75 -3.77 -2.66 -11.80
N TYR A 76 -3.03 -2.34 -12.85
CA TYR A 76 -3.39 -2.68 -14.23
C TYR A 76 -2.83 -4.04 -14.62
N LYS A 77 -3.68 -5.00 -15.02
CA LYS A 77 -3.28 -6.36 -15.44
C LYS A 77 -2.44 -7.08 -14.37
N TRP A 78 -2.95 -7.10 -13.14
CA TRP A 78 -2.37 -7.82 -11.98
C TRP A 78 -3.09 -9.16 -11.73
N ASP A 79 -3.60 -9.78 -12.78
CA ASP A 79 -4.43 -10.99 -12.80
C ASP A 79 -3.63 -12.30 -12.85
N ASN A 80 -2.31 -12.25 -12.63
CA ASN A 80 -1.45 -13.42 -12.70
C ASN A 80 -1.71 -14.41 -11.53
N SER A 81 -1.85 -15.69 -11.88
CA SER A 81 -2.01 -16.79 -10.92
C SER A 81 -0.72 -17.18 -10.19
N LEU A 82 0.45 -16.85 -10.73
CA LEU A 82 1.78 -17.15 -10.15
C LEU A 82 2.32 -16.07 -9.20
N SER A 83 1.48 -15.11 -8.84
CA SER A 83 1.82 -13.89 -8.11
C SER A 83 2.49 -12.79 -8.94
N THR A 84 2.05 -11.57 -8.68
CA THR A 84 2.66 -10.33 -9.14
C THR A 84 3.02 -9.49 -7.93
N ALA A 85 4.22 -8.91 -7.89
CA ALA A 85 4.63 -8.00 -6.81
C ALA A 85 5.24 -6.72 -7.36
N LEU A 86 5.27 -5.69 -6.51
CA LEU A 86 6.14 -4.54 -6.78
C LEU A 86 7.60 -5.00 -6.67
N ASN A 87 8.43 -4.60 -7.63
CA ASN A 87 9.86 -4.91 -7.59
C ASN A 87 10.65 -4.03 -6.60
N LYS A 88 10.01 -2.97 -6.09
CA LYS A 88 10.59 -2.02 -5.12
C LYS A 88 9.50 -1.39 -4.27
N LEU A 89 9.89 -0.97 -3.07
CA LEU A 89 9.06 -0.12 -2.23
C LEU A 89 8.67 1.16 -2.97
N TYR A 90 7.37 1.42 -3.03
CA TYR A 90 6.82 2.58 -3.70
C TYR A 90 6.55 3.71 -2.70
N PRO A 91 7.08 4.92 -2.89
CA PRO A 91 6.81 6.04 -2.00
C PRO A 91 5.36 6.51 -2.18
N ILE A 92 4.56 6.44 -1.12
CA ILE A 92 3.15 6.88 -1.16
C ILE A 92 2.96 8.24 -0.49
N MET A 93 3.86 8.66 0.39
CA MET A 93 3.75 9.92 1.12
C MET A 93 5.11 10.36 1.67
N ASN A 94 5.31 11.68 1.79
CA ASN A 94 6.38 12.26 2.57
C ASN A 94 5.78 13.03 3.75
N ILE A 95 6.21 12.71 4.96
CA ILE A 95 5.78 13.30 6.23
C ILE A 95 7.01 13.90 6.89
N GLU A 96 7.11 15.23 6.88
CA GLU A 96 8.19 15.98 7.57
C GLU A 96 9.61 15.43 7.29
N GLY A 97 9.86 15.00 6.04
CA GLY A 97 11.16 14.47 5.62
C GLY A 97 11.31 12.95 5.74
N LYS A 98 10.28 12.22 6.18
CA LYS A 98 10.23 10.75 6.16
C LYS A 98 9.25 10.24 5.11
N THR A 99 9.67 9.24 4.36
CA THR A 99 8.82 8.66 3.32
C THR A 99 8.08 7.45 3.85
N VAL A 100 6.75 7.47 3.78
CA VAL A 100 5.94 6.26 3.91
C VAL A 100 5.94 5.55 2.57
N GLN A 101 6.23 4.26 2.61
CA GLN A 101 6.40 3.42 1.44
C GLN A 101 5.51 2.19 1.51
N LEU A 102 5.12 1.72 0.33
CA LEU A 102 4.23 0.60 0.13
C LEU A 102 4.95 -0.52 -0.59
N MET A 103 4.81 -1.74 -0.07
CA MET A 103 5.10 -2.98 -0.80
C MET A 103 3.80 -3.73 -1.02
N LEU A 104 3.62 -4.28 -2.21
CA LEU A 104 2.44 -5.07 -2.57
C LEU A 104 2.85 -6.36 -3.26
N SER A 105 2.06 -7.40 -3.02
CA SER A 105 1.96 -8.58 -3.86
C SER A 105 0.50 -8.98 -4.03
N ASN A 106 0.15 -9.47 -5.20
CA ASN A 106 -1.16 -10.02 -5.50
C ASN A 106 -1.01 -11.44 -6.04
N ILE A 107 -2.00 -12.29 -5.77
CA ILE A 107 -2.25 -13.54 -6.48
C ILE A 107 -3.72 -13.53 -6.86
N ARG A 108 -4.03 -13.89 -8.12
CA ARG A 108 -5.42 -14.12 -8.53
C ARG A 108 -5.84 -15.56 -8.21
N ILE A 109 -6.93 -15.72 -7.46
CA ILE A 109 -7.54 -17.02 -7.12
C ILE A 109 -8.96 -17.03 -7.71
N GLY A 110 -9.14 -17.73 -8.83
CA GLY A 110 -10.37 -17.59 -9.63
C GLY A 110 -10.51 -16.16 -10.14
N GLU A 111 -11.57 -15.45 -9.73
CA GLU A 111 -11.75 -14.03 -10.02
C GLU A 111 -11.39 -13.12 -8.83
N THR A 112 -11.09 -13.68 -7.66
CA THR A 112 -10.76 -12.92 -6.45
C THR A 112 -9.27 -12.58 -6.39
N ASN A 113 -8.94 -11.35 -6.00
CA ASN A 113 -7.57 -10.94 -5.74
C ASN A 113 -7.20 -11.22 -4.28
N SER A 114 -6.07 -11.89 -4.06
CA SER A 114 -5.44 -12.04 -2.75
C SER A 114 -4.26 -11.08 -2.65
N LEU A 115 -4.54 -9.86 -2.19
CA LEU A 115 -3.58 -8.77 -2.12
C LEU A 115 -2.93 -8.69 -0.75
N THR A 116 -1.61 -8.80 -0.69
CA THR A 116 -0.83 -8.45 0.49
C THR A 116 -0.28 -7.05 0.36
N ALA A 117 -0.50 -6.22 1.38
CA ALA A 117 0.02 -4.86 1.48
C ALA A 117 0.83 -4.67 2.75
N GLN A 118 1.98 -4.01 2.63
CA GLN A 118 2.84 -3.65 3.74
C GLN A 118 3.26 -2.19 3.63
N PHE A 119 3.14 -1.48 4.75
CA PHE A 119 3.49 -0.08 4.88
C PHE A 119 4.75 0.06 5.72
N TRP A 120 5.70 0.83 5.21
CA TRP A 120 7.02 1.01 5.77
C TRP A 120 7.33 2.49 5.92
N ILE A 121 8.15 2.84 6.90
CA ILE A 121 8.68 4.20 7.06
C ILE A 121 10.20 4.14 7.23
N ASP A 122 10.91 5.09 6.62
CA ASP A 122 12.36 5.21 6.81
C ASP A 122 12.70 5.43 8.29
N LYS A 123 13.65 4.66 8.82
CA LYS A 123 14.25 4.90 10.15
C LYS A 123 15.10 6.18 10.09
N GLU A 124 15.28 6.82 11.23
CA GLU A 124 16.28 7.89 11.40
C GLU A 124 17.70 7.39 11.17
#